data_AF-A0A7X2PKR3-F1
#
_entry.id   AF-A0A7X2PKR3-F1
#
_cell.length_a   1.000
_cell.length_b   1.000
_cell.length_c   1.000
_cell.angle_alpha   90.00
_cell.angle_beta   90.00
_cell.angle_gamma   90.00
#
_symmetry.space_group_name_H-M   'P 1'
#
loop_
_entity.id
_entity.type
_entity.pdbx_description
1 polymer ?
#
loop_
_entity_poly.entity_id
_entity_poly.type
_entity_poly.pdbx_seq_one_letter_code
_entity_poly.pdbx_strand_id
1 'polypeptide(L)'
;STYQLSTRHSEKNYAVDAPNRYFWRANLRPRLDAEALRDSLLAVAGTLDRTVGGEPVPFDDANHRRSVYGLVSRTTPDETLALFDFPNPNNTSEQRTVTAGPMQRLFFLNSSFVTKQSRLLADRLRGDDKSRIREAYRLLYSRTPLESEVQFGLDFLQKSGGSWAQYAQALLSSSEFSSVN
;
A
#
# COMPACT_ATOMS: atom_id res chain seq x y z
N SER A 1 -9.33 -25.11 4.20
CA SER A 1 -9.56 -24.26 3.00
C SER A 1 -10.15 -22.87 3.32
N THR A 2 -9.77 -22.26 4.46
CA THR A 2 -10.36 -21.00 4.96
C THR A 2 -9.77 -19.74 4.30
N TYR A 3 -8.57 -19.83 3.70
CA TYR A 3 -7.86 -18.70 3.08
C TYR A 3 -8.49 -18.19 1.76
N GLN A 4 -9.46 -18.92 1.19
CA GLN A 4 -10.14 -18.55 -0.06
C GLN A 4 -11.60 -18.14 0.14
N LEU A 5 -12.04 -17.93 1.38
CA LEU A 5 -13.41 -17.51 1.64
C LEU A 5 -13.63 -16.08 1.13
N SER A 6 -14.78 -15.88 0.49
CA SER A 6 -15.20 -14.59 0.00
C SER A 6 -15.42 -13.61 1.17
N THR A 7 -15.15 -12.32 0.95
CA THR A 7 -15.54 -11.24 1.86
C THR A 7 -17.00 -10.79 1.64
N ARG A 8 -17.73 -11.42 0.70
CA ARG A 8 -19.10 -11.03 0.34
C ARG A 8 -20.02 -11.10 1.55
N HIS A 9 -20.79 -10.02 1.72
CA HIS A 9 -21.81 -9.93 2.74
C HIS A 9 -23.01 -10.82 2.40
N SER A 10 -23.50 -11.60 3.37
CA SER A 10 -24.74 -12.36 3.29
C SER A 10 -25.64 -11.92 4.44
N GLU A 11 -26.81 -11.36 4.14
CA GLU A 11 -27.75 -10.87 5.16
C GLU A 11 -28.17 -11.98 6.14
N LYS A 12 -28.37 -13.20 5.63
CA LYS A 12 -28.74 -14.37 6.45
C LYS A 12 -27.66 -14.72 7.47
N ASN A 13 -26.39 -14.72 7.06
CA ASN A 13 -25.28 -15.08 7.94
C ASN A 13 -24.93 -13.93 8.90
N TYR A 14 -25.06 -12.68 8.44
CA TYR A 14 -24.86 -11.50 9.28
C TYR A 14 -25.88 -11.40 10.41
N ALA A 15 -27.14 -11.78 10.17
CA ALA A 15 -28.18 -11.81 11.19
C ALA A 15 -27.89 -12.83 12.32
N VAL A 16 -27.19 -13.92 12.02
CA VAL A 16 -26.85 -14.98 12.98
C VAL A 16 -25.50 -14.73 13.66
N ASP A 17 -24.51 -14.24 12.91
CA ASP A 17 -23.13 -14.04 13.37
C ASP A 17 -22.51 -12.78 12.74
N ALA A 18 -23.00 -11.61 13.16
CA ALA A 18 -22.43 -10.32 12.77
C ALA A 18 -20.90 -10.20 13.00
N PRO A 19 -20.33 -10.67 14.14
CA PRO A 19 -18.89 -10.57 14.38
C PRO A 19 -18.05 -11.60 13.61
N ASN A 20 -18.65 -12.44 12.75
CA ASN A 20 -17.95 -13.45 11.96
C ASN A 20 -17.12 -14.44 12.80
N ARG A 21 -17.62 -14.80 13.99
CA ARG A 21 -16.96 -15.77 14.89
C ARG A 21 -16.89 -17.17 14.30
N TYR A 22 -17.85 -17.53 13.45
CA TYR A 22 -17.90 -18.82 12.75
C TYR A 22 -17.24 -18.78 11.37
N PHE A 23 -16.54 -17.69 11.03
CA PHE A 23 -15.78 -17.52 9.78
C PHE A 23 -16.60 -17.82 8.51
N TRP A 24 -17.86 -17.36 8.46
CA TRP A 24 -18.72 -17.53 7.28
C TRP A 24 -18.32 -16.61 6.11
N ARG A 25 -17.47 -15.62 6.38
CA ARG A 25 -16.75 -14.81 5.38
C ARG A 25 -15.29 -14.66 5.79
N ALA A 26 -14.43 -14.25 4.86
CA ALA A 26 -13.10 -13.80 5.24
C ALA A 26 -13.19 -12.53 6.11
N ASN A 27 -12.33 -12.43 7.12
CA ASN A 27 -12.19 -11.22 7.92
C ASN A 27 -11.73 -10.04 7.05
N LEU A 28 -12.13 -8.83 7.43
CA LEU A 28 -11.68 -7.60 6.77
C LEU A 28 -10.15 -7.62 6.64
N ARG A 29 -9.70 -7.29 5.43
CA ARG A 29 -8.30 -7.40 5.01
C ARG A 29 -7.43 -6.60 5.98
N PRO A 30 -6.46 -7.22 6.68
CA PRO A 30 -5.57 -6.49 7.55
C PRO A 30 -4.80 -5.47 6.70
N ARG A 31 -4.55 -4.30 7.28
CA ARG A 31 -3.71 -3.29 6.63
C ARG A 31 -2.26 -3.76 6.66
N LEU A 32 -1.48 -3.21 5.74
CA LEU A 32 -0.04 -3.44 5.71
C LEU A 32 0.62 -2.70 6.88
N ASP A 33 1.54 -3.37 7.55
CA ASP A 33 2.45 -2.76 8.52
C ASP A 33 3.41 -1.79 7.81
N ALA A 34 4.08 -0.91 8.58
CA ALA A 34 5.00 0.08 8.06
C ALA A 34 6.03 -0.48 7.07
N GLU A 35 6.67 -1.61 7.41
CA GLU A 35 7.71 -2.23 6.60
C GLU A 35 7.13 -2.79 5.29
N ALA A 36 5.99 -3.47 5.37
CA ALA A 36 5.33 -4.07 4.22
C ALA A 36 4.77 -3.00 3.27
N LEU A 37 4.25 -1.91 3.82
CA LEU A 37 3.76 -0.78 3.04
C LEU A 37 4.90 -0.10 2.28
N ARG A 38 6.03 0.18 2.96
CA ARG A 38 7.21 0.78 2.33
C ARG A 38 7.80 -0.13 1.25
N ASP A 39 7.97 -1.42 1.55
CA ASP A 39 8.48 -2.40 0.58
C ASP A 39 7.54 -2.52 -0.63
N SER A 40 6.21 -2.42 -0.42
CA SER A 40 5.23 -2.41 -1.50
C SER A 40 5.37 -1.17 -2.38
N LEU A 41 5.54 0.03 -1.81
CA LEU A 41 5.78 1.27 -2.55
C LEU A 41 7.02 1.17 -3.46
N LEU A 42 8.12 0.63 -2.93
CA LEU A 42 9.36 0.41 -3.70
C LEU A 42 9.19 -0.68 -4.78
N ALA A 43 8.46 -1.75 -4.46
CA ALA A 43 8.27 -2.88 -5.38
C ALA A 43 7.45 -2.47 -6.60
N VAL A 44 6.37 -1.72 -6.41
CA VAL A 44 5.50 -1.28 -7.52
C VAL A 44 6.19 -0.21 -8.36
N ALA A 45 6.92 0.70 -7.74
CA ALA A 45 7.79 1.66 -8.44
C ALA A 45 8.94 1.00 -9.20
N GLY A 46 9.32 -0.23 -8.83
CA GLY A 46 10.39 -0.99 -9.48
C GLY A 46 11.79 -0.62 -8.99
N THR A 47 11.89 0.08 -7.86
CA THR A 47 13.16 0.51 -7.25
C THR A 47 13.66 -0.43 -6.17
N LEU A 48 12.82 -1.35 -5.66
CA LEU A 48 13.16 -2.23 -4.55
C LEU A 48 14.44 -3.03 -4.81
N ASP A 49 15.47 -2.76 -4.01
CA ASP A 49 16.69 -3.55 -3.94
C ASP A 49 16.47 -4.78 -3.05
N ARG A 50 16.67 -5.96 -3.65
CA ARG A 50 16.51 -7.28 -3.04
C ARG A 50 17.82 -7.89 -2.56
N THR A 51 18.93 -7.17 -2.58
CA THR A 51 20.22 -7.63 -2.04
C THR A 51 20.08 -8.07 -0.58
N VAL A 52 20.61 -9.25 -0.27
CA VAL A 52 20.52 -9.86 1.05
C VAL A 52 21.78 -9.53 1.86
N GLY A 53 21.59 -9.04 3.09
CA GLY A 53 22.68 -8.73 4.03
C GLY A 53 23.35 -7.36 3.79
N GLY A 54 24.50 -7.13 4.41
CA GLY A 54 25.22 -5.84 4.34
C GLY A 54 24.83 -4.85 5.45
N GLU A 55 25.38 -3.64 5.37
CA GLU A 55 25.22 -2.62 6.40
C GLU A 55 23.77 -2.07 6.44
N PRO A 56 23.20 -1.83 7.63
CA PRO A 56 21.91 -1.19 7.76
C PRO A 56 21.93 0.25 7.23
N VAL A 57 20.90 0.63 6.47
CA VAL A 57 20.81 1.96 5.83
C VAL A 57 19.68 2.78 6.46
N PRO A 58 19.87 4.09 6.76
CA PRO A 58 18.79 4.96 7.25
C PRO A 58 17.56 4.98 6.33
N PHE A 59 16.38 5.24 6.89
CA PHE A 59 15.12 5.35 6.15
C PHE A 59 14.97 6.72 5.47
N ASP A 60 15.83 7.00 4.49
CA ASP A 60 15.71 8.19 3.63
C ASP A 60 15.07 7.87 2.27
N ASP A 61 14.82 8.91 1.47
CA ASP A 61 14.27 8.79 0.12
C ASP A 61 15.20 8.05 -0.87
N ALA A 62 16.49 7.93 -0.56
CA ALA A 62 17.49 7.28 -1.41
C ALA A 62 17.62 5.78 -1.11
N ASN A 63 17.19 5.37 0.08
CA ASN A 63 17.18 3.98 0.50
C ASN A 63 16.09 3.23 -0.27
N HIS A 64 16.52 2.32 -1.14
CA HIS A 64 15.64 1.40 -1.85
C HIS A 64 15.72 -0.04 -1.34
N ARG A 65 16.48 -0.29 -0.26
CA ARG A 65 16.62 -1.62 0.33
C ARG A 65 15.31 -2.02 1.01
N ARG A 66 15.07 -3.34 1.08
CA ARG A 66 13.99 -3.90 1.91
C ARG A 66 14.07 -3.35 3.33
N SER A 67 12.93 -3.03 3.91
CA SER A 67 12.82 -2.38 5.22
C SER A 67 13.45 -3.20 6.36
N VAL A 68 13.59 -4.52 6.18
CA VAL A 68 14.34 -5.40 7.11
C VAL A 68 15.83 -5.05 7.24
N TYR A 69 16.41 -4.38 6.23
CA TYR A 69 17.80 -3.89 6.24
C TYR A 69 17.88 -2.39 6.58
N GLY A 70 16.79 -1.79 7.04
CA GLY A 70 16.77 -0.41 7.48
C GLY A 70 17.38 -0.24 8.86
N LEU A 71 18.05 0.88 9.08
CA LEU A 71 18.60 1.25 10.38
C LEU A 71 17.45 1.64 11.33
N VAL A 72 17.28 0.86 12.39
CA VAL A 72 16.33 1.16 13.47
C VAL A 72 17.10 1.69 14.67
N SER A 73 16.95 2.98 14.96
CA SER A 73 17.54 3.60 16.15
C SER A 73 16.61 3.48 17.36
N ARG A 74 17.17 3.13 18.51
CA ARG A 74 16.47 3.08 19.80
C ARG A 74 16.28 4.46 20.44
N THR A 75 17.14 5.41 20.11
CA THR A 75 17.11 6.76 20.68
C THR A 75 16.29 7.73 19.84
N THR A 76 16.25 7.50 18.53
CA THR A 76 15.62 8.40 17.57
C THR A 76 14.81 7.56 16.57
N PRO A 77 13.56 7.20 16.92
CA PRO A 77 12.69 6.45 16.02
C PRO A 77 12.45 7.21 14.71
N ASP A 78 12.33 6.48 13.61
CA ASP A 78 11.95 7.07 12.33
C ASP A 78 10.48 7.54 12.37
N GLU A 79 10.24 8.78 11.96
CA GLU A 79 8.91 9.40 12.01
C GLU A 79 7.89 8.70 11.09
N THR A 80 8.35 8.22 9.92
CA THR A 80 7.48 7.51 8.98
C THR A 80 7.11 6.14 9.53
N LEU A 81 8.07 5.39 10.06
CA LEU A 81 7.79 4.10 10.69
C LEU A 81 6.85 4.27 11.89
N ALA A 82 7.10 5.25 12.75
CA ALA A 82 6.24 5.53 13.91
C ALA A 82 4.80 5.90 13.48
N LEU A 83 4.64 6.65 12.38
CA LEU A 83 3.33 7.02 11.84
C LEU A 83 2.51 5.79 11.40
N PHE A 84 3.16 4.72 10.96
CA PHE A 84 2.54 3.46 10.54
C PHE A 84 2.63 2.36 11.61
N ASP A 85 2.52 2.76 12.88
CA ASP A 85 2.39 1.88 14.03
C ASP A 85 3.59 0.91 14.24
N PHE A 86 4.79 1.29 13.79
CA PHE A 86 6.00 0.50 14.02
C PHE A 86 6.27 0.35 15.53
N PRO A 87 6.53 -0.87 16.04
CA PRO A 87 6.74 -1.08 17.46
C PRO A 87 7.92 -0.28 18.03
N ASN A 88 7.74 0.31 19.22
CA ASN A 88 8.83 1.03 19.88
C ASN A 88 9.98 0.05 20.21
N PRO A 89 11.21 0.27 19.71
CA PRO A 89 12.34 -0.63 19.91
C PRO A 89 12.77 -0.85 21.37
N ASN A 90 12.34 0.03 22.29
CA ASN A 90 12.67 -0.05 23.72
C ASN A 90 11.64 -0.80 24.55
N ASN A 91 10.46 -1.10 23.99
CA ASN A 91 9.36 -1.72 24.71
C ASN A 91 8.99 -3.07 24.10
N THR A 92 8.47 -3.97 24.93
CA THR A 92 7.84 -5.21 24.45
C THR A 92 6.47 -4.91 23.86
N SER A 93 6.19 -5.45 22.69
CA SER A 93 4.88 -5.38 22.04
C SER A 93 4.37 -6.80 21.85
N GLU A 94 3.22 -7.12 22.45
CA GLU A 94 2.61 -8.46 22.35
C GLU A 94 1.99 -8.72 20.98
N GLN A 95 1.50 -7.66 20.33
CA GLN A 95 0.84 -7.69 19.04
C GLN A 95 1.04 -6.37 18.29
N ARG A 96 1.06 -6.45 16.96
CA ARG A 96 1.11 -5.26 16.11
C ARG A 96 -0.25 -4.57 16.13
N THR A 97 -0.25 -3.28 16.48
CA THR A 97 -1.43 -2.44 16.36
C THR A 97 -1.49 -1.87 14.95
N VAL A 98 -2.69 -1.76 14.39
CA VAL A 98 -2.89 -1.19 13.07
C VAL A 98 -3.92 -0.09 13.19
N THR A 99 -3.49 1.14 12.97
CA THR A 99 -4.33 2.33 13.03
C THR A 99 -4.76 2.75 11.62
N ALA A 100 -5.87 3.47 11.52
CA ALA A 100 -6.30 4.13 10.30
C ALA A 100 -6.56 5.62 10.59
N GLY A 101 -5.47 6.35 10.82
CA GLY A 101 -5.53 7.77 11.18
C GLY A 101 -5.54 8.69 9.95
N PRO A 102 -6.13 9.89 10.05
CA PRO A 102 -6.03 10.92 9.00
C PRO A 102 -4.58 11.27 8.63
N MET A 103 -3.66 11.24 9.60
CA MET A 103 -2.23 11.52 9.37
C MET A 103 -1.58 10.53 8.40
N GLN A 104 -1.92 9.24 8.51
CA GLN A 104 -1.43 8.21 7.59
C GLN A 104 -1.94 8.44 6.16
N ARG A 105 -3.17 8.98 6.00
CA ARG A 105 -3.70 9.36 4.67
C ARG A 105 -2.99 10.61 4.13
N LEU A 106 -2.76 11.58 5.00
CA LEU A 106 -2.09 12.83 4.65
C LEU A 106 -0.64 12.58 4.20
N PHE A 107 0.02 11.56 4.76
CA PHE A 107 1.33 11.10 4.31
C PHE A 107 1.35 10.76 2.80
N PHE A 108 0.38 10.00 2.30
CA PHE A 108 0.34 9.65 0.86
C PHE A 108 0.17 10.88 -0.04
N LEU A 109 -0.48 11.94 0.46
CA LEU A 109 -0.72 13.16 -0.30
C LEU A 109 0.48 14.11 -0.30
N ASN A 110 1.27 14.15 0.79
CA ASN A 110 2.29 15.18 0.99
C ASN A 110 3.73 14.66 1.07
N SER A 111 3.94 13.34 1.16
CA SER A 111 5.27 12.77 1.29
C SER A 111 6.08 12.90 -0.01
N SER A 112 7.32 13.39 0.12
CA SER A 112 8.29 13.40 -0.99
C SER A 112 8.59 11.99 -1.48
N PHE A 113 8.68 11.03 -0.56
CA PHE A 113 8.87 9.61 -0.86
C PHE A 113 7.78 9.09 -1.78
N VAL A 114 6.50 9.27 -1.40
CA VAL A 114 5.35 8.78 -2.18
C VAL A 114 5.29 9.49 -3.53
N THR A 115 5.57 10.79 -3.57
CA THR A 115 5.61 11.57 -4.82
C THR A 115 6.67 11.02 -5.79
N LYS A 116 7.88 10.70 -5.29
CA LYS A 116 8.96 10.09 -6.09
C LYS A 116 8.58 8.71 -6.60
N GLN A 117 8.05 7.84 -5.72
CA GLN A 117 7.61 6.49 -6.12
C GLN A 117 6.46 6.54 -7.13
N SER A 118 5.54 7.51 -7.01
CA SER A 118 4.44 7.71 -7.96
C SER A 118 4.94 8.07 -9.36
N ARG A 119 5.98 8.91 -9.45
CA ARG A 119 6.60 9.26 -10.73
C ARG A 119 7.30 8.06 -11.36
N LEU A 120 8.08 7.32 -10.58
CA LEU A 120 8.77 6.11 -11.04
C LEU A 120 7.79 5.04 -11.52
N LEU A 121 6.68 4.85 -10.80
CA LEU A 121 5.58 3.98 -11.22
C LEU A 121 4.98 4.46 -12.55
N ALA A 122 4.66 5.75 -12.68
CA ALA A 122 4.14 6.31 -13.92
C ALA A 122 5.11 6.10 -15.11
N ASP A 123 6.41 6.27 -14.86
CA ASP A 123 7.50 6.08 -15.83
C ASP A 123 7.75 4.61 -16.16
N ARG A 124 7.20 3.66 -15.40
CA ARG A 124 7.29 2.22 -15.69
C ARG A 124 6.18 1.75 -16.62
N LEU A 125 5.00 2.34 -16.52
CA LEU A 125 3.83 1.98 -17.33
C LEU A 125 4.06 2.32 -18.81
N ARG A 126 3.60 1.44 -19.72
CA ARG A 126 3.81 1.60 -21.17
C ARG A 126 2.51 1.43 -21.94
N GLY A 127 2.47 1.99 -23.16
CA GLY A 127 1.33 1.89 -24.07
C GLY A 127 0.36 3.07 -23.98
N ASP A 128 -0.85 2.86 -24.48
CA ASP A 128 -1.95 3.82 -24.43
C ASP A 128 -2.55 3.92 -23.01
N ASP A 129 -3.31 4.99 -22.74
CA ASP A 129 -3.81 5.24 -21.39
C ASP A 129 -4.65 4.08 -20.84
N LYS A 130 -5.46 3.42 -21.68
CA LYS A 130 -6.25 2.25 -21.27
C LYS A 130 -5.36 1.07 -20.88
N SER A 131 -4.32 0.77 -21.64
CA SER A 131 -3.40 -0.32 -21.30
C SER A 131 -2.59 0.00 -20.05
N ARG A 132 -2.15 1.26 -19.89
CA ARG A 132 -1.43 1.72 -18.70
C ARG A 132 -2.31 1.62 -17.45
N ILE A 133 -3.60 1.96 -17.52
CA ILE A 133 -4.53 1.79 -16.38
C ILE A 133 -4.64 0.30 -16.03
N ARG A 134 -4.86 -0.56 -17.03
CA ARG A 134 -4.96 -2.02 -16.81
C ARG A 134 -3.67 -2.63 -16.27
N GLU A 135 -2.51 -2.11 -16.68
CA GLU A 135 -1.21 -2.51 -16.14
C GLU A 135 -1.05 -2.04 -14.68
N ALA A 136 -1.39 -0.79 -14.37
CA ALA A 136 -1.31 -0.24 -13.02
C ALA A 136 -2.14 -1.05 -12.02
N TYR A 137 -3.38 -1.41 -12.37
CA TYR A 137 -4.24 -2.23 -11.51
C TYR A 137 -3.68 -3.64 -11.28
N ARG A 138 -3.07 -4.25 -12.30
CA ARG A 138 -2.41 -5.55 -12.15
C ARG A 138 -1.18 -5.47 -11.26
N LEU A 139 -0.39 -4.40 -11.36
CA LEU A 139 0.79 -4.20 -10.53
C LEU A 139 0.46 -3.86 -9.07
N LEU A 140 -0.54 -3.00 -8.85
CA LEU A 140 -0.89 -2.50 -7.53
C LEU A 140 -1.82 -3.43 -6.75
N TYR A 141 -2.78 -4.04 -7.43
CA TYR A 141 -3.88 -4.77 -6.80
C TYR A 141 -3.96 -6.23 -7.25
N SER A 142 -3.07 -6.69 -8.13
CA SER A 142 -3.08 -8.08 -8.63
C SER A 142 -4.42 -8.50 -9.23
N ARG A 143 -5.19 -7.56 -9.80
CA ARG A 143 -6.48 -7.82 -10.46
C ARG A 143 -6.65 -7.00 -11.73
N THR A 144 -7.57 -7.44 -12.57
CA THR A 144 -8.03 -6.65 -13.72
C THR A 144 -9.02 -5.58 -13.24
N PRO A 145 -8.90 -4.32 -13.71
CA PRO A 145 -9.88 -3.29 -13.39
C PRO A 145 -11.22 -3.60 -14.07
N LEU A 146 -12.30 -3.12 -13.46
CA LEU A 146 -13.61 -3.04 -14.11
C LEU A 146 -13.60 -1.95 -15.18
N GLU A 147 -14.45 -2.06 -16.20
CA GLU A 147 -14.54 -1.04 -17.26
C GLU A 147 -14.95 0.35 -16.71
N SER A 148 -15.73 0.38 -15.62
CA SER A 148 -16.04 1.63 -14.91
C SER A 148 -14.80 2.28 -14.26
N GLU A 149 -13.88 1.48 -13.73
CA GLU A 149 -12.62 1.96 -13.14
C GLU A 149 -11.66 2.47 -14.22
N VAL A 150 -11.64 1.80 -15.38
CA VAL A 150 -10.90 2.27 -16.55
C VAL A 150 -11.44 3.63 -17.01
N GLN A 151 -12.76 3.77 -17.13
CA GLN A 151 -13.37 5.04 -17.52
C GLN A 151 -13.06 6.15 -16.51
N PHE A 152 -13.17 5.86 -15.21
CA PHE A 152 -12.81 6.82 -14.15
C PHE A 152 -11.34 7.28 -14.24
N GLY A 153 -10.43 6.35 -14.53
CA GLY A 153 -9.02 6.69 -14.75
C GLY A 153 -8.80 7.61 -15.94
N LEU A 154 -9.48 7.36 -17.06
CA LEU A 154 -9.42 8.23 -18.25
C LEU A 154 -9.97 9.63 -17.95
N ASP A 155 -11.11 9.72 -17.26
CA ASP A 155 -11.72 10.99 -16.88
C ASP A 155 -10.80 11.79 -15.93
N PHE A 156 -10.12 11.10 -15.01
CA PHE A 156 -9.13 11.72 -14.12
C PHE A 156 -7.94 12.27 -14.91
N LEU A 157 -7.41 11.48 -15.85
CA LEU A 157 -6.28 11.91 -16.68
C LEU A 157 -6.65 13.12 -17.55
N GLN A 158 -7.86 13.18 -18.10
CA GLN A 158 -8.34 14.36 -18.81
C GLN A 158 -8.37 15.61 -17.90
N LYS A 159 -8.90 15.49 -16.69
CA LYS A 159 -8.99 16.61 -15.73
C LYS A 159 -7.64 17.09 -15.20
N SER A 160 -6.66 16.19 -15.12
CA SER A 160 -5.31 16.47 -14.61
C SER A 160 -4.30 16.85 -15.70
N GLY A 161 -4.76 17.08 -16.94
CA GLY A 161 -3.88 17.44 -18.07
C GLY A 161 -2.95 16.30 -18.51
N GLY A 162 -3.35 15.05 -18.30
CA GLY A 162 -2.56 13.85 -18.63
C GLY A 162 -1.49 13.49 -17.60
N SER A 163 -1.57 14.03 -16.37
CA SER A 163 -0.57 13.81 -15.32
C SER A 163 -0.66 12.41 -14.71
N TRP A 164 0.10 11.48 -15.30
CA TRP A 164 0.21 10.11 -14.81
C TRP A 164 0.83 10.00 -13.42
N ALA A 165 1.71 10.92 -13.03
CA ALA A 165 2.28 10.94 -11.68
C ALA A 165 1.21 11.21 -10.61
N GLN A 166 0.27 12.12 -10.88
CA GLN A 166 -0.85 12.40 -9.98
C GLN A 166 -1.84 11.23 -9.93
N TYR A 167 -2.12 10.61 -11.07
CA TYR A 167 -2.98 9.43 -11.10
C TYR A 167 -2.35 8.23 -10.35
N ALA A 168 -1.05 7.99 -10.53
CA ALA A 168 -0.31 6.99 -9.78
C ALA A 168 -0.36 7.25 -8.27
N GLN A 169 -0.15 8.51 -7.86
CA GLN A 169 -0.26 8.91 -6.45
C GLN A 169 -1.68 8.67 -5.89
N ALA A 170 -2.71 8.99 -6.66
CA ALA A 170 -4.10 8.72 -6.29
C ALA A 170 -4.33 7.21 -6.06
N LEU A 171 -3.83 6.34 -6.94
CA LEU A 171 -3.92 4.90 -6.76
C LEU A 171 -3.15 4.41 -5.52
N LEU A 172 -1.94 4.90 -5.28
CA LEU A 172 -1.15 4.55 -4.08
C LEU A 172 -1.82 5.00 -2.78
N SER A 173 -2.59 6.10 -2.81
CA SER A 173 -3.35 6.58 -1.65
C SER A 173 -4.65 5.81 -1.39
N SER A 174 -5.04 4.88 -2.26
CA SER A 174 -6.29 4.13 -2.11
C SER A 174 -6.26 3.19 -0.91
N SER A 175 -7.44 2.88 -0.34
CA SER A 175 -7.53 1.87 0.72
C SER A 175 -7.09 0.49 0.26
N GLU A 176 -7.31 0.16 -1.01
CA GLU A 176 -6.98 -1.14 -1.59
C GLU A 176 -5.45 -1.36 -1.58
N PHE A 177 -4.66 -0.31 -1.85
CA PHE A 177 -3.19 -0.41 -1.81
C PHE A 177 -2.68 -0.69 -0.38
N SER A 178 -3.26 -0.04 0.62
CA SER A 178 -2.86 -0.18 2.03
C SER A 178 -3.33 -1.48 2.71
N SER A 179 -4.01 -2.37 1.99
CA SER A 179 -4.64 -3.58 2.56
C SER A 179 -4.22 -4.85 1.81
N VAL A 180 -4.15 -5.98 2.50
CA VAL A 180 -3.74 -7.27 1.89
C VAL A 180 -4.83 -7.86 1.00
N ASN A 181 -4.51 -8.16 -0.27
CA ASN A 181 -5.40 -8.84 -1.22
C ASN A 181 -5.50 -10.37 -1.08
#